data_AF-A0A6A1VUA9-F1
#
_entry.id   AF-A0A6A1VUA9-F1
#
_cell.length_a   1.000
_cell.length_b   1.000
_cell.length_c   1.000
_cell.angle_alpha   90.00
_cell.angle_beta   90.00
_cell.angle_gamma   90.00
#
_symmetry.space_group_name_H-M   'P 1'
#
loop_
_entity.id
_entity.type
_entity.pdbx_description
1 polymer ?
#
loop_
_entity_poly.entity_id
_entity_poly.type
_entity_poly.pdbx_seq_one_letter_code
_entity_poly.pdbx_strand_id
1 'polypeptide(L)'
;MIVEGLARSGSKEARSVAEDIAVRWVRTNYATYKKTGAMHEKFDVRKCGEFGDGGEYVTQTGFGWSNGVVLAFLEEFGWPQDRTIHC
;
A
#
# COMPACT_ATOMS: atom_id res chain seq x y z
N MET A 1 4.71 -12.02 4.33
CA MET A 1 4.26 -11.47 3.01
C MET A 1 5.46 -11.02 2.18
N ILE A 2 5.33 -10.77 0.86
CA ILE A 2 6.48 -10.54 -0.05
C ILE A 2 7.40 -9.39 0.40
N VAL A 3 6.84 -8.26 0.85
CA VAL A 3 7.61 -7.10 1.33
C VAL A 3 8.47 -7.46 2.54
N GLU A 4 7.90 -8.16 3.51
CA GLU A 4 8.61 -8.62 4.71
C GLU A 4 9.72 -9.63 4.37
N GLY A 5 9.43 -10.56 3.45
CA GLY A 5 10.44 -11.53 2.98
C GLY A 5 11.62 -10.83 2.29
N LEU A 6 11.34 -9.86 1.43
CA LEU A 6 12.35 -9.05 0.77
C LEU A 6 13.16 -8.22 1.79
N ALA A 7 12.49 -7.53 2.72
CA ALA A 7 13.13 -6.70 3.73
C ALA A 7 14.02 -7.50 4.70
N ARG A 8 13.65 -8.75 5.01
CA ARG A 8 14.38 -9.63 5.94
C ARG A 8 15.34 -10.60 5.25
N SER A 9 15.46 -10.55 3.93
CA SER A 9 16.33 -11.45 3.17
C SER A 9 17.84 -11.20 3.36
N GLY A 10 18.22 -10.05 3.92
CA GLY A 10 19.61 -9.61 4.05
C GLY A 10 20.21 -8.98 2.78
N SER A 11 19.51 -9.00 1.64
CA SER A 11 19.93 -8.29 0.42
C SER A 11 19.47 -6.83 0.46
N LYS A 12 20.41 -5.92 0.15
CA LYS A 12 20.12 -4.48 0.05
C LYS A 12 19.19 -4.18 -1.12
N GLU A 13 19.39 -4.89 -2.22
CA GLU A 13 18.58 -4.80 -3.43
C GLU A 13 17.15 -5.24 -3.14
N ALA A 14 16.98 -6.36 -2.44
CA ALA A 14 15.67 -6.83 -2.01
C ALA A 14 15.00 -5.85 -1.05
N ARG A 15 15.73 -5.27 -0.10
CA ARG A 15 15.18 -4.24 0.80
C ARG A 15 14.72 -2.99 0.04
N SER A 16 15.47 -2.54 -0.96
CA SER A 16 15.07 -1.42 -1.82
C SER A 16 13.77 -1.71 -2.58
N VAL A 17 13.59 -2.94 -3.09
CA VAL A 17 12.33 -3.35 -3.72
C VAL A 17 11.19 -3.40 -2.69
N ALA A 18 11.45 -3.87 -1.46
CA ALA A 18 10.46 -3.87 -0.39
C ALA A 18 9.98 -2.43 -0.07
N GLU A 19 10.91 -1.49 0.03
CA GLU A 19 10.63 -0.06 0.26
C GLU A 19 9.82 0.56 -0.89
N ASP A 20 10.17 0.28 -2.16
CA ASP A 20 9.40 0.77 -3.32
C ASP A 20 7.95 0.25 -3.32
N ILE A 21 7.75 -1.04 -3.02
CA ILE A 21 6.40 -1.61 -2.91
C ILE A 21 5.63 -0.96 -1.75
N ALA A 22 6.27 -0.78 -0.60
CA ALA A 22 5.66 -0.17 0.58
C ALA A 22 5.20 1.27 0.29
N VAL A 23 6.07 2.09 -0.32
CA VAL A 23 5.76 3.46 -0.71
C VAL A 23 4.57 3.50 -1.67
N ARG A 24 4.56 2.66 -2.71
CA ARG A 24 3.45 2.60 -3.69
C ARG A 24 2.13 2.19 -3.05
N TRP A 25 2.16 1.23 -2.12
CA TRP A 25 0.99 0.79 -1.38
C TRP A 25 0.43 1.91 -0.50
N VAL A 26 1.27 2.54 0.33
CA VAL A 26 0.87 3.64 1.22
C VAL A 26 0.33 4.81 0.41
N ARG A 27 1.00 5.20 -0.69
CA ARG A 27 0.59 6.31 -1.55
C ARG A 27 -0.77 6.07 -2.19
N THR A 28 -0.99 4.86 -2.71
CA THR A 28 -2.27 4.47 -3.33
C THR A 28 -3.40 4.49 -2.30
N ASN A 29 -3.18 3.87 -1.13
CA ASN A 29 -4.18 3.87 -0.05
C ASN A 29 -4.52 5.29 0.42
N TYR A 30 -3.50 6.13 0.65
CA TYR A 30 -3.70 7.52 1.04
C TYR A 30 -4.54 8.29 0.02
N ALA A 31 -4.18 8.21 -1.27
CA ALA A 31 -4.90 8.92 -2.32
C ALA A 31 -6.36 8.44 -2.44
N THR A 32 -6.60 7.13 -2.39
CA THR A 32 -7.97 6.59 -2.41
C THR A 32 -8.75 6.99 -1.17
N TYR A 33 -8.14 6.95 0.02
CA TYR A 33 -8.77 7.38 1.26
C TYR A 33 -9.17 8.85 1.20
N LYS A 34 -8.30 9.72 0.68
CA LYS A 34 -8.60 11.14 0.48
C LYS A 34 -9.77 11.39 -0.47
N LYS A 35 -9.94 10.55 -1.50
CA LYS A 35 -11.06 10.65 -2.47
C LYS A 35 -12.38 10.08 -1.93
N THR A 36 -12.32 8.94 -1.25
CA THR A 36 -13.50 8.11 -0.94
C THR A 36 -13.92 8.12 0.53
N GLY A 37 -13.05 8.59 1.43
CA GLY A 37 -13.28 8.57 2.88
C GLY A 37 -13.05 7.21 3.55
N ALA A 38 -12.66 6.17 2.80
CA ALA A 38 -12.44 4.83 3.33
C ALA A 38 -11.25 4.12 2.67
N MET A 39 -10.69 3.13 3.37
CA MET A 39 -9.78 2.17 2.75
C MET A 39 -10.56 0.95 2.25
N HIS A 40 -10.12 0.39 1.13
CA HIS A 40 -10.86 -0.63 0.40
C HIS A 40 -10.18 -1.99 0.53
N GLU A 41 -10.94 -3.04 0.27
CA GLU A 41 -10.46 -4.43 0.28
C GLU A 41 -9.29 -4.67 -0.70
N LYS A 42 -9.31 -4.00 -1.86
CA LYS A 42 -8.34 -4.20 -2.94
C LYS A 42 -8.15 -2.93 -3.76
N PHE A 43 -7.03 -2.86 -4.48
CA PHE A 43 -6.60 -1.68 -5.25
C PHE A 43 -6.16 -2.05 -6.67
N ASP A 44 -6.35 -1.14 -7.63
CA ASP A 44 -5.84 -1.33 -9.00
C ASP A 44 -4.34 -0.97 -9.04
N VAL A 45 -3.48 -1.98 -9.08
CA VAL A 45 -2.01 -1.80 -9.10
C VAL A 45 -1.48 -1.07 -10.34
N ARG A 46 -2.31 -0.90 -11.38
CA ARG A 46 -1.97 -0.16 -12.61
C ARG A 46 -2.25 1.34 -12.48
N LYS A 47 -3.07 1.75 -11.52
CA LYS A 47 -3.53 3.14 -11.35
C LYS A 47 -3.40 3.60 -9.90
N CYS A 48 -2.52 4.56 -9.67
CA CYS A 48 -2.33 5.12 -8.34
C CYS A 48 -3.62 5.77 -7.82
N GLY A 49 -4.02 5.41 -6.61
CA GLY A 49 -5.17 6.01 -5.92
C GLY A 49 -6.53 5.52 -6.40
N GLU A 50 -6.60 4.40 -7.12
CA GLU A 50 -7.84 3.73 -7.51
C GLU A 50 -8.01 2.43 -6.73
N PHE A 51 -9.19 2.23 -6.14
CA PHE A 51 -9.56 0.93 -5.58
C PHE A 51 -9.92 -0.05 -6.70
N GLY A 52 -9.76 -1.34 -6.43
CA GLY A 52 -10.09 -2.39 -7.38
C GLY A 52 -11.58 -2.72 -7.28
N ASP A 53 -12.15 -3.19 -8.39
CA ASP A 53 -13.56 -3.63 -8.45
C ASP A 53 -13.69 -4.96 -9.22
N GLY A 54 -14.89 -5.53 -9.25
CA GLY A 54 -15.21 -6.78 -9.91
C GLY A 54 -15.05 -8.02 -9.01
N GLY A 55 -15.38 -9.20 -9.56
CA GLY A 55 -15.53 -10.44 -8.82
C GLY A 55 -17.00 -10.77 -8.56
N GLU A 56 -17.26 -11.62 -7.57
CA GLU A 56 -18.61 -12.14 -7.28
C GLU A 56 -19.47 -11.16 -6.46
N TYR A 57 -18.85 -10.18 -5.79
CA TYR A 57 -19.53 -9.24 -4.91
C TYR A 57 -18.91 -7.84 -4.96
N VAL A 58 -19.68 -6.87 -4.47
CA VAL A 58 -19.28 -5.46 -4.38
C VAL A 58 -18.09 -5.31 -3.45
N THR A 59 -17.09 -4.55 -3.86
CA THR A 59 -15.89 -4.27 -3.07
C THR A 59 -16.22 -3.68 -1.69
N GLN A 60 -15.59 -4.22 -0.65
CA GLN A 60 -15.84 -3.81 0.74
C GLN A 60 -14.91 -2.66 1.18
N THR A 61 -15.37 -1.90 2.19
CA THR A 61 -14.62 -0.78 2.80
C THR A 61 -14.31 -1.06 4.27
N GLY A 62 -13.37 -0.30 4.86
CA GLY A 62 -12.94 -0.51 6.25
C GLY A 62 -12.13 -1.79 6.44
N PHE A 63 -11.53 -2.31 5.37
CA PHE A 63 -10.94 -3.64 5.33
C PHE A 63 -9.68 -3.74 6.21
N GLY A 64 -9.75 -4.60 7.24
CA GLY A 64 -8.74 -4.67 8.30
C GLY A 64 -7.33 -4.96 7.81
N TRP A 65 -7.17 -5.81 6.80
CA TRP A 65 -5.84 -6.10 6.26
C TRP A 65 -5.24 -4.91 5.53
N SER A 66 -6.02 -4.17 4.74
CA SER A 66 -5.53 -2.96 4.07
C SER A 66 -5.05 -1.93 5.09
N ASN A 67 -5.85 -1.70 6.14
CA ASN A 67 -5.51 -0.79 7.25
C ASN A 67 -4.22 -1.24 7.94
N GLY A 68 -4.15 -2.51 8.32
CA GLY A 68 -3.01 -3.09 9.03
C GLY A 68 -1.72 -3.03 8.21
N VAL A 69 -1.77 -3.28 6.91
CA VAL A 69 -0.59 -3.23 6.05
C VAL A 69 -0.06 -1.79 5.89
N VAL A 70 -0.93 -0.78 5.78
CA VAL A 70 -0.48 0.62 5.77
C VAL A 70 0.25 0.96 7.07
N LEU A 71 -0.30 0.58 8.23
CA LEU A 71 0.34 0.82 9.52
C LEU A 71 1.68 0.08 9.65
N ALA A 72 1.73 -1.19 9.29
CA ALA A 72 2.95 -1.99 9.34
C ALA A 72 4.06 -1.44 8.41
N PHE A 73 3.70 -0.94 7.23
CA PHE A 73 4.67 -0.33 6.31
C PHE A 73 5.18 1.01 6.83
N LEU A 74 4.31 1.84 7.40
CA LEU A 74 4.73 3.09 8.04
C LEU A 74 5.62 2.85 9.26
N GLU A 75 5.39 1.77 10.01
CA GLU A 75 6.23 1.39 11.16
C GLU A 75 7.61 0.90 10.71
N GLU A 76 7.68 0.01 9.71
CA GLU A 76 8.95 -0.58 9.25
C GLU A 76 9.80 0.38 8.40
N PHE A 77 9.17 1.18 7.53
CA PHE A 77 9.88 1.98 6.52
C PHE A 77 9.69 3.49 6.70
N GLY A 78 8.71 3.94 7.47
CA GLY A 78 8.34 5.35 7.54
C GLY A 78 7.79 5.89 6.23
N TRP A 79 7.72 7.22 6.11
CA TRP A 79 7.48 7.91 4.85
C TRP A 79 8.75 8.67 4.40
N PRO A 80 9.26 8.43 3.19
CA PRO A 80 10.45 9.11 2.69
C PRO A 80 10.19 10.61 2.43
N GLN A 81 11.04 11.47 2.98
CA GLN A 81 10.89 12.94 2.91
C GLN A 81 11.01 13.50 1.48
N ASP A 82 11.72 12.81 0.60
CA ASP A 82 11.94 13.18 -0.81
C ASP A 82 10.80 12.75 -1.75
N ARG A 83 9.76 12.06 -1.23
CA ARG A 83 8.64 11.56 -2.04
C ARG A 83 7.33 12.27 -1.72
N THR A 84 6.60 12.59 -2.78
CA THR A 84 5.24 13.14 -2.67
C THR A 84 4.25 12.05 -2.29
N ILE A 85 3.40 12.31 -1.29
CA ILE A 85 2.36 11.37 -0.86
C ILE A 85 1.14 11.35 -1.79
N HIS A 86 1.09 12.27 -2.76
CA HIS A 86 0.06 12.32 -3.78
C HIS A 86 0.38 11.40 -4.96
N CYS A 87 -0.67 10.79 -5.50
CA CYS A 87 -0.74 10.41 -6.91
C CYS A 87 -1.03 11.68 -7.72
#